data_AF-A0A2V9P6V8-F1
#
_entry.id   AF-A0A2V9P6V8-F1
#
_cell.length_a   1.000
_cell.length_b   1.000
_cell.length_c   1.000
_cell.angle_alpha   90.00
_cell.angle_beta   90.00
_cell.angle_gamma   90.00
#
_symmetry.space_group_name_H-M   'P 1'
#
loop_
_entity.id
_entity.type
_entity.pdbx_description
1 polymer ?
#
loop_
_entity_poly.entity_id
_entity_poly.type
_entity_poly.pdbx_seq_one_letter_code
_entity_poly.pdbx_strand_id
1 'polypeptide(L)'
;MDKLYSDENNPETGFEREDLDPRLEENERMEINGFRNGEDKVLNSYGWADKPGGPVRIPIDRAMELISQRGLPTRPQTGAAPPSTVQLTREAAKKADSSQKAGQKNK
;
A
#
# COMPACT_ATOMS: atom_id res chain seq x y z
N MET A 1 -13.64 27.83 -64.53
CA MET A 1 -13.40 26.40 -64.28
C MET A 1 -12.11 26.28 -63.50
N ASP A 2 -12.17 26.29 -62.17
CA ASP A 2 -11.04 25.85 -61.34
C ASP A 2 -11.61 24.87 -60.32
N LYS A 3 -11.67 23.61 -60.73
CA LYS A 3 -11.64 22.49 -59.79
C LYS A 3 -10.19 22.05 -59.77
N LEU A 4 -9.63 21.96 -58.57
CA LEU A 4 -8.80 20.85 -58.07
C LEU A 4 -7.93 21.37 -56.93
N TYR A 5 -8.46 21.35 -55.72
CA TYR A 5 -7.72 20.99 -54.50
C TYR A 5 -8.77 20.49 -53.50
N SER A 6 -9.30 19.30 -53.79
CA SER A 6 -9.92 18.46 -52.78
C SER A 6 -8.79 17.67 -52.13
N ASP A 7 -8.41 18.04 -50.92
CA ASP A 7 -7.74 17.13 -50.01
C ASP A 7 -8.70 16.87 -48.85
N GLU A 8 -9.60 15.91 -49.09
CA GLU A 8 -10.73 15.55 -48.23
C GLU A 8 -10.30 14.59 -47.11
N ASN A 9 -9.01 14.60 -46.74
CA ASN A 9 -8.46 13.75 -45.68
C ASN A 9 -7.31 14.44 -44.93
N ASN A 10 -7.51 15.68 -44.48
CA ASN A 10 -6.66 16.23 -43.42
C ASN A 10 -7.32 15.96 -42.06
N PRO A 11 -6.93 14.94 -41.28
CA PRO A 11 -7.39 14.74 -39.90
C PRO A 11 -6.64 15.66 -38.92
N GLU A 12 -6.30 16.88 -39.33
CA GLU A 12 -5.64 17.82 -38.43
C GLU A 12 -6.69 18.51 -37.55
N THR A 13 -6.64 18.10 -36.29
CA THR A 13 -6.74 18.99 -35.14
C THR A 13 -8.13 19.48 -34.76
N GLY A 14 -9.05 18.54 -34.59
CA GLY A 14 -10.15 18.68 -33.65
C GLY A 14 -9.86 17.94 -32.34
N PHE A 15 -8.78 18.29 -31.62
CA PHE A 15 -8.81 18.06 -30.18
C PHE A 15 -9.77 19.12 -29.63
N GLU A 16 -11.07 18.84 -29.76
CA GLU A 16 -12.11 19.38 -28.89
C GLU A 16 -11.50 19.36 -27.49
N ARG A 17 -11.09 20.53 -26.98
CA ARG A 17 -10.66 20.66 -25.58
C ARG A 17 -11.92 20.70 -24.72
N GLU A 18 -12.87 19.82 -25.02
CA GLU A 18 -13.93 19.44 -24.12
C GLU A 18 -13.23 18.52 -23.11
N ASP A 19 -13.37 18.82 -21.82
CA ASP A 19 -12.99 17.94 -20.70
C ASP A 19 -11.56 18.05 -20.12
N LEU A 20 -10.85 19.18 -20.26
CA LEU A 20 -9.61 19.44 -19.48
C LEU A 20 -9.79 20.34 -18.25
N ASP A 21 -11.00 20.86 -18.02
CA ASP A 21 -11.27 21.66 -16.84
C ASP A 21 -11.61 20.76 -15.64
N PRO A 22 -11.05 21.04 -14.44
CA PRO A 22 -11.34 20.27 -13.24
C PRO A 22 -12.85 20.32 -12.95
N ARG A 23 -13.48 19.15 -12.89
CA ARG A 23 -14.90 19.03 -12.58
C ARG A 23 -15.12 19.27 -11.08
N LEU A 24 -16.21 19.96 -10.76
CA LEU A 24 -16.67 20.08 -9.38
C LEU A 24 -17.19 18.72 -8.89
N GLU A 25 -16.69 18.26 -7.74
CA GLU A 25 -17.22 17.09 -7.06
C GLU A 25 -18.59 17.42 -6.43
N GLU A 26 -19.64 16.76 -6.89
CA GLU A 26 -21.01 17.06 -6.45
C GLU A 26 -21.43 16.28 -5.20
N ASN A 27 -20.76 15.17 -4.90
CA ASN A 27 -21.20 14.19 -3.91
C ASN A 27 -20.18 13.95 -2.77
N GLU A 28 -19.27 14.90 -2.56
CA GLU A 28 -18.18 14.81 -1.57
C GLU A 28 -18.65 14.32 -0.19
N ARG A 29 -19.81 14.80 0.28
CA ARG A 29 -20.36 14.41 1.59
C ARG A 29 -20.66 12.92 1.69
N MET A 30 -21.27 12.31 0.67
CA MET A 30 -21.60 10.88 0.74
C MET A 30 -20.34 10.03 0.61
N GLU A 31 -19.40 10.42 -0.25
CA GLU A 31 -18.14 9.72 -0.43
C GLU A 31 -17.31 9.68 0.87
N ILE A 32 -17.13 10.84 1.52
CA ILE A 32 -16.40 10.91 2.80
C ILE A 32 -17.10 10.07 3.88
N ASN A 33 -18.43 10.13 3.96
CA ASN A 33 -19.16 9.33 4.94
C ASN A 33 -19.04 7.82 4.64
N GLY A 34 -19.12 7.42 3.37
CA GLY A 34 -18.93 6.04 2.94
C GLY A 34 -17.54 5.53 3.31
N PHE A 35 -16.51 6.33 3.04
CA PHE A 35 -15.13 6.03 3.41
C PHE A 35 -14.99 5.82 4.92
N ARG A 36 -15.47 6.75 5.74
CA ARG A 36 -15.41 6.66 7.21
C ARG A 36 -16.15 5.44 7.76
N ASN A 37 -17.35 5.16 7.23
CA ASN A 37 -18.11 3.97 7.61
C ASN A 37 -17.37 2.67 7.24
N GLY A 38 -16.66 2.68 6.11
CA GLY A 38 -15.80 1.58 5.69
C GLY A 38 -14.64 1.36 6.67
N GLU A 39 -13.95 2.44 7.04
CA GLU A 39 -12.89 2.41 8.05
C GLU A 39 -13.40 1.90 9.40
N ASP A 40 -14.51 2.44 9.90
CA ASP A 40 -15.12 2.02 11.16
C ASP A 40 -15.49 0.54 11.15
N LYS A 41 -16.06 0.04 10.05
CA LYS A 41 -16.34 -1.39 9.90
C LYS A 41 -15.08 -2.23 9.99
N VAL A 42 -14.02 -1.81 9.29
CA VAL A 42 -12.72 -2.47 9.40
C VAL A 42 -12.34 -2.43 10.88
N LEU A 43 -12.04 -1.28 11.48
CA LEU A 43 -11.53 -1.12 12.86
C LEU A 43 -12.26 -1.96 13.92
N ASN A 44 -13.57 -2.11 13.79
CA ASN A 44 -14.43 -2.78 14.77
C ASN A 44 -14.83 -4.22 14.42
N SER A 45 -14.36 -4.79 13.30
CA SER A 45 -14.69 -6.17 12.90
C SER A 45 -13.48 -7.09 12.79
N TYR A 46 -13.77 -8.38 12.88
CA TYR A 46 -12.83 -9.43 12.48
C TYR A 46 -12.68 -9.46 10.96
N GLY A 47 -11.52 -9.94 10.50
CA GLY A 47 -11.27 -10.15 9.08
C GLY A 47 -9.94 -10.84 8.83
N TRP A 48 -9.65 -11.11 7.56
CA TRP A 48 -8.34 -11.58 7.12
C TRP A 48 -7.53 -10.38 6.65
N ALA A 49 -6.31 -10.21 7.15
CA ALA A 49 -5.41 -9.21 6.58
C ALA A 49 -4.84 -9.69 5.24
N ASP A 50 -4.57 -11.00 5.14
CA ASP A 50 -4.12 -11.66 3.91
C ASP A 50 -4.62 -13.11 3.82
N LYS A 51 -5.08 -13.56 2.64
CA LYS A 51 -5.72 -14.87 2.39
C LYS A 51 -4.76 -15.82 1.66
N PRO A 52 -5.00 -17.14 1.71
CA PRO A 52 -5.02 -18.00 2.89
C PRO A 52 -3.58 -18.32 3.36
N GLY A 53 -3.35 -18.21 4.67
CA GLY A 53 -2.05 -18.41 5.33
C GLY A 53 -1.49 -17.15 6.00
N GLY A 54 -2.10 -15.99 5.74
CA GLY A 54 -1.73 -14.71 6.32
C GLY A 54 -2.33 -14.43 7.70
N PRO A 55 -1.89 -13.34 8.36
CA PRO A 55 -2.37 -12.97 9.69
C PRO A 55 -3.87 -12.60 9.69
N VAL A 56 -4.55 -12.98 10.78
CA VAL A 56 -5.94 -12.61 11.04
C VAL A 56 -5.97 -11.22 11.67
N ARG A 57 -6.96 -10.42 11.29
CA ARG A 57 -7.25 -9.12 11.86
C ARG A 57 -8.36 -9.25 12.91
N ILE A 58 -8.15 -8.61 14.06
CA ILE A 58 -9.10 -8.54 15.17
C ILE A 58 -9.54 -7.10 15.43
N PRO A 59 -10.73 -6.86 16.04
CA PRO A 59 -11.15 -5.53 16.46
C PRO A 59 -10.14 -4.89 17.41
N ILE A 60 -10.00 -3.57 17.35
CA ILE A 60 -9.02 -2.82 18.17
C ILE A 60 -9.26 -3.02 19.66
N ASP A 61 -10.50 -2.92 20.12
CA ASP A 61 -10.84 -3.13 21.53
C ASP A 61 -10.38 -4.50 22.02
N ARG A 62 -10.59 -5.53 21.20
CA ARG A 62 -10.14 -6.88 21.52
C ARG A 62 -8.62 -7.01 21.54
N ALA A 63 -7.92 -6.32 20.64
CA ALA A 63 -6.46 -6.29 20.66
C ALA A 63 -5.94 -5.65 21.94
N MET A 64 -6.54 -4.52 22.36
CA MET A 64 -6.19 -3.81 23.58
C MET A 64 -6.39 -4.66 24.83
N GLU A 65 -7.51 -5.40 24.90
CA GLU A 65 -7.77 -6.36 25.97
C GLU A 65 -6.68 -7.46 26.02
N LEU A 66 -6.36 -8.06 24.87
CA LEU A 66 -5.38 -9.14 24.81
C LEU A 66 -3.98 -8.67 25.20
N ILE A 67 -3.58 -7.47 24.78
CA ILE A 67 -2.30 -6.87 25.17
C ILE A 67 -2.29 -6.57 26.67
N SER A 68 -3.39 -6.05 27.22
CA SER A 68 -3.48 -5.79 28.66
C SER A 68 -3.40 -7.07 29.49
N GLN A 69 -4.03 -8.15 29.03
CA GLN A 69 -3.99 -9.46 29.70
C GLN A 69 -2.62 -10.14 29.62
N ARG A 70 -1.95 -10.06 28.46
CA ARG A 70 -0.67 -10.75 28.20
C ARG A 70 0.56 -9.94 28.62
N GLY A 71 0.39 -8.62 28.77
CA GLY A 71 1.49 -7.67 28.86
C GLY A 71 2.12 -7.35 27.50
N LEU A 72 2.90 -6.27 27.45
CA LEU A 72 3.65 -5.90 26.24
C LEU A 72 4.83 -6.86 26.03
N PRO A 73 5.12 -7.27 24.78
CA PRO A 73 6.24 -8.16 24.51
C PRO A 73 7.59 -7.48 24.83
N THR A 74 8.37 -8.07 25.73
CA THR A 74 9.68 -7.54 26.18
C THR A 74 10.83 -7.83 25.21
N ARG A 75 10.60 -8.71 24.23
CA ARG A 75 11.49 -8.98 23.10
C ARG A 75 10.60 -9.24 21.87
N PRO A 76 10.95 -8.72 20.67
CA PRO A 76 10.21 -9.03 19.47
C PRO A 76 10.19 -10.55 19.29
N GLN A 77 8.99 -11.12 19.39
CA GLN A 77 8.78 -12.53 19.11
C GLN A 77 8.91 -12.73 17.60
N THR A 78 9.71 -13.69 17.18
CA THR A 78 9.86 -14.05 15.76
C THR A 78 8.47 -14.33 15.18
N GLY A 79 7.98 -13.43 14.32
CA GLY A 79 6.65 -13.52 13.70
C GLY A 79 5.57 -12.52 14.20
N ALA A 80 5.84 -11.70 15.21
CA ALA A 80 4.82 -10.78 15.77
C ALA A 80 4.78 -9.37 15.14
N ALA A 81 5.80 -8.99 14.36
CA ALA A 81 5.79 -7.75 13.59
C ALA A 81 6.32 -8.05 12.18
N PRO A 82 5.67 -7.55 11.10
CA PRO A 82 6.33 -7.55 9.80
C PRO A 82 7.68 -6.83 9.95
N PRO A 83 8.76 -7.37 9.37
CA PRO A 83 10.07 -6.75 9.53
C PRO A 83 9.98 -5.32 9.03
N SER A 84 10.35 -4.35 9.87
CA SER A 84 10.35 -2.96 9.42
C SER A 84 11.31 -2.82 8.24
N THR A 85 11.08 -1.85 7.36
CA THR A 85 11.96 -1.61 6.20
C THR A 85 13.42 -1.46 6.62
N VAL A 86 13.66 -0.92 7.82
CA VAL A 86 15.00 -0.80 8.44
C VAL A 86 15.60 -2.16 8.82
N GLN A 87 14.78 -3.13 9.25
CA GLN A 87 15.23 -4.48 9.55
C GLN A 87 15.57 -5.25 8.27
N LEU A 88 14.73 -5.14 7.23
CA LEU A 88 14.98 -5.74 5.92
C LEU A 88 16.28 -5.22 5.28
N THR A 89 16.50 -3.90 5.31
CA THR A 89 17.74 -3.30 4.76
C THR A 89 18.97 -3.70 5.55
N ARG A 90 18.86 -3.81 6.88
CA ARG A 90 19.98 -4.24 7.74
C ARG A 90 20.32 -5.72 7.54
N GLU A 91 19.34 -6.59 7.29
CA GLU A 91 19.59 -7.99 6.93
C GLU A 91 20.22 -8.13 5.53
N ALA A 92 19.75 -7.35 4.56
CA ALA A 92 20.34 -7.31 3.22
C ALA A 92 21.81 -6.84 3.25
N ALA A 93 22.11 -5.80 4.03
CA ALA A 93 23.49 -5.31 4.21
C ALA A 93 24.40 -6.37 4.83
N LYS A 94 23.94 -7.10 5.86
CA LYS A 94 24.71 -8.19 6.48
C LYS A 94 24.95 -9.38 5.54
N LYS A 95 24.02 -9.68 4.64
CA LYS A 95 24.18 -10.74 3.63
C LYS A 95 25.13 -10.32 2.50
N ALA A 96 25.16 -9.03 2.15
CA ALA A 96 26.07 -8.48 1.15
C ALA A 96 27.50 -8.35 1.67
N ASP A 97 27.69 -8.22 2.98
CA ASP A 97 29.01 -8.24 3.63
C ASP A 97 29.52 -9.69 3.82
N SER A 98 29.92 -10.33 2.72
CA SER A 98 30.50 -11.67 2.72
C SER A 98 32.00 -11.70 3.09
N SER A 99 32.55 -10.60 3.62
CA SER A 99 34.00 -10.45 3.86
C SER A 99 34.53 -11.17 5.11
N GLN A 100 33.68 -11.54 6.07
CA GLN A 100 34.17 -12.00 7.40
C GLN A 100 34.65 -13.48 7.47
N LYS A 101 34.53 -14.30 6.41
CA LYS A 101 34.84 -15.74 6.46
C LYS A 101 36.10 -16.18 5.69
N ALA A 102 37.05 -15.28 5.43
CA ALA A 102 38.28 -15.60 4.69
C ALA A 102 39.60 -15.34 5.46
N GLY A 103 39.58 -15.17 6.79
CA GLY A 103 40.76 -14.74 7.54
C GLY A 103 41.33 -15.68 8.62
N GLN A 104 40.70 -16.83 8.92
CA GLN A 104 41.13 -17.68 10.04
C GLN A 104 41.52 -19.08 9.60
N LYS A 105 42.72 -19.24 9.01
CA LYS A 105 43.59 -20.43 9.19
C LYS A 105 45.03 -20.04 8.85
N ASN A 106 45.82 -19.70 9.86
CA ASN A 106 47.28 -19.77 9.86
C ASN A 106 47.76 -19.69 11.31
N LYS A 107 47.86 -20.84 11.98
CA LYS A 107 49.04 -21.28 12.73
C LYS A 107 48.85 -22.73 13.19
#